data_AF-A0A839JZV1-F1
#
_entry.id   AF-A0A839JZV1-F1
#
_cell.length_a   1.000
_cell.length_b   1.000
_cell.length_c   1.000
_cell.angle_alpha   90.00
_cell.angle_beta   90.00
_cell.angle_gamma   90.00
#
_symmetry.space_group_name_H-M   'P 1'
#
loop_
_entity.id
_entity.type
_entity.pdbx_description
1 polymer ?
#
loop_
_entity_poly.entity_id
_entity_poly.type
_entity_poly.pdbx_seq_one_letter_code
_entity_poly.pdbx_strand_id
1 'polypeptide(L)'
;MALYKVEICGVNTSKLPLLKNSEKEELFQRILNGDKEARELYIKGNLRLVLSIIQRFSNSNENVDDLFQIGCIGLMKAIDNFDITQNVKFSTYAVPMIIGEIRRYLRDNNAIRVSRSLRDTAYKAIYAKEALVKKNEKEPTISEIAEEIGISKEDIVYALDAIQSPVSLYDPVYVEGGDALYIMDQVSDKKNKEENWIEEISLKEAMDKLSAREHNIIKLRFFEGKTQMEVAKEINISQAQVSRLEKSALKNMKNYLV
;
A
#
# COMPACT_ATOMS: atom_id res chain seq x y z
N MET A 1 -4.83 -26.53 2.21
CA MET A 1 -3.92 -27.70 2.18
C MET A 1 -2.77 -27.41 1.21
N ALA A 2 -1.95 -26.40 1.51
CA ALA A 2 -0.75 -26.04 0.74
C ALA A 2 0.49 -26.30 1.63
N LEU A 3 0.64 -27.55 2.08
CA LEU A 3 1.71 -27.94 2.99
C LEU A 3 2.77 -28.68 2.18
N TYR A 4 3.87 -27.96 1.96
CA TYR A 4 5.17 -28.43 1.48
C TYR A 4 5.26 -28.72 -0.01
N LYS A 5 5.42 -27.63 -0.79
CA LYS A 5 6.22 -27.70 -2.01
C LYS A 5 7.54 -28.38 -1.65
N VAL A 6 7.83 -29.53 -2.26
CA VAL A 6 9.11 -30.27 -2.07
C VAL A 6 10.29 -29.37 -2.49
N GLU A 7 10.02 -28.39 -3.34
CA GLU A 7 10.96 -27.43 -3.89
C GLU A 7 10.52 -25.99 -3.57
N ILE A 8 11.33 -25.25 -2.82
CA ILE A 8 11.10 -23.83 -2.48
C ILE A 8 12.26 -23.04 -3.08
N CYS A 9 11.97 -22.07 -3.94
CA CYS A 9 12.98 -21.33 -4.72
C CYS A 9 14.01 -22.24 -5.45
N GLY A 10 13.60 -23.37 -6.01
CA GLY A 10 14.51 -24.32 -6.67
C GLY A 10 15.38 -25.14 -5.70
N VAL A 11 15.14 -25.04 -4.38
CA VAL A 11 15.83 -25.81 -3.36
C VAL A 11 14.97 -26.99 -2.93
N ASN A 12 15.48 -28.21 -3.15
CA ASN A 12 14.82 -29.42 -2.67
C ASN A 12 14.94 -29.54 -1.14
N THR A 13 13.84 -29.29 -0.46
CA THR A 13 13.75 -29.25 1.01
C THR A 13 14.03 -30.60 1.67
N SER A 14 13.82 -31.72 0.96
CA SER A 14 14.05 -33.08 1.47
C SER A 14 15.53 -33.50 1.47
N LYS A 15 16.36 -32.87 0.62
CA LYS A 15 17.79 -33.17 0.46
C LYS A 15 18.70 -32.18 1.17
N LEU A 16 18.15 -31.32 2.03
CA LEU A 16 18.93 -30.31 2.74
C LEU A 16 19.93 -30.95 3.73
N PRO A 17 21.20 -30.52 3.70
CA PRO A 17 22.22 -31.09 4.57
C PRO A 17 21.94 -30.75 6.04
N LEU A 18 22.26 -31.70 6.92
CA LEU A 18 22.23 -31.53 8.37
C LEU A 18 23.66 -31.58 8.88
N LEU A 19 24.14 -30.46 9.43
CA LEU A 19 25.47 -30.39 10.04
C LEU A 19 25.41 -30.86 11.50
N LYS A 20 26.39 -31.67 11.90
CA LYS A 20 26.64 -32.01 13.31
C LYS A 20 27.19 -30.80 14.07
N ASN A 21 27.07 -30.80 15.40
CA ASN A 21 27.56 -29.67 16.22
C ASN A 21 29.06 -29.42 16.05
N SER A 22 29.88 -30.48 15.99
CA SER A 22 31.33 -30.36 15.75
C SER A 22 31.66 -29.73 14.40
N GLU A 23 30.93 -30.11 13.35
CA GLU A 23 31.09 -29.55 12.00
C GLU A 23 30.68 -28.07 11.96
N LYS A 24 29.63 -27.70 12.72
CA LYS A 24 29.21 -26.30 12.84
C LYS A 24 30.28 -25.44 13.48
N GLU A 25 30.91 -25.91 14.56
CA GLU A 25 31.99 -25.19 15.24
C GLU A 25 33.21 -25.00 14.33
N GLU A 26 33.64 -26.06 13.63
CA GLU A 26 34.77 -26.00 12.70
C GLU A 26 34.49 -25.04 11.52
N LEU A 27 33.33 -25.16 10.90
CA LEU A 27 32.91 -24.28 9.80
C LEU A 27 32.85 -22.82 10.26
N PHE A 28 32.36 -22.55 11.48
CA PHE A 28 32.27 -21.19 11.99
C PHE A 28 33.65 -20.56 12.25
N GLN A 29 34.61 -21.34 12.75
CA GLN A 29 36.00 -20.88 12.89
C GLN A 29 36.62 -20.50 11.54
N ARG A 30 36.34 -21.30 10.50
CA ARG A 30 36.77 -20.99 9.12
C ARG A 30 36.10 -19.72 8.58
N ILE A 31 34.82 -19.50 8.89
CA ILE A 31 34.09 -18.28 8.51
C ILE A 31 34.75 -17.04 9.13
N LEU A 32 35.16 -17.10 10.41
CA LEU A 32 35.87 -16.00 11.07
C LEU A 32 37.22 -15.68 10.39
N ASN A 33 37.86 -16.68 9.79
CA ASN A 33 39.07 -16.51 8.98
C ASN A 33 38.81 -16.05 7.54
N GLY A 34 37.56 -15.74 7.18
CA GLY A 34 37.18 -15.23 5.86
C GLY A 34 36.92 -16.29 4.79
N ASP A 35 36.76 -17.56 5.17
CA ASP A 35 36.48 -18.66 4.24
C ASP A 35 35.04 -18.59 3.70
N LYS A 36 34.91 -18.26 2.41
CA LYS A 36 33.62 -18.14 1.73
C LYS A 36 32.94 -19.48 1.49
N GLU A 37 33.69 -20.54 1.25
CA GLU A 37 33.12 -21.88 1.03
C GLU A 37 32.55 -22.43 2.33
N ALA A 38 33.27 -22.25 3.44
CA ALA A 38 32.76 -22.59 4.77
C ALA A 38 31.48 -21.82 5.09
N ARG A 39 31.40 -20.53 4.73
CA ARG A 39 30.18 -19.72 4.88
C ARG A 39 29.01 -20.30 4.09
N GLU A 40 29.22 -20.67 2.83
CA GLU A 40 28.16 -21.24 2.00
C GLU A 40 27.66 -22.59 2.54
N LEU A 41 28.58 -23.48 2.96
CA LEU A 41 28.24 -24.76 3.58
C LEU A 41 27.45 -24.56 4.88
N TYR A 42 27.86 -23.61 5.72
CA TYR A 42 27.17 -23.29 6.97
C TYR A 42 25.77 -22.72 6.73
N ILE A 43 25.59 -21.87 5.71
CA ILE A 43 24.26 -21.37 5.30
C ILE A 43 23.38 -22.56 4.88
N LYS A 44 23.86 -23.38 3.94
CA LYS A 44 23.11 -24.56 3.43
C LYS A 44 22.70 -25.52 4.55
N GLY A 45 23.60 -25.77 5.50
CA GLY A 45 23.36 -26.63 6.66
C GLY A 45 22.35 -26.09 7.68
N ASN A 46 22.01 -24.80 7.62
CA ASN A 46 21.03 -24.17 8.50
C ASN A 46 19.74 -23.74 7.77
N LEU A 47 19.56 -24.05 6.47
CA LEU A 47 18.33 -23.72 5.75
C LEU A 47 17.06 -24.35 6.35
N ARG A 48 17.18 -25.54 6.96
CA ARG A 48 16.06 -26.19 7.67
C ARG A 48 15.57 -25.37 8.87
N LEU A 49 16.46 -24.60 9.51
CA LEU A 49 16.06 -23.68 10.57
C LEU A 49 15.12 -22.61 10.00
N VAL A 50 15.47 -22.02 8.85
CA VAL A 50 14.62 -21.01 8.17
C VAL A 50 13.27 -21.60 7.82
N LEU A 51 13.24 -22.82 7.23
CA LEU A 51 11.99 -23.53 6.91
C LEU A 51 11.10 -23.75 8.13
N SER A 52 11.69 -24.04 9.29
CA SER A 52 10.92 -24.19 10.54
C SER A 52 10.33 -22.88 11.05
N ILE A 53 10.97 -21.75 10.75
CA ILE A 53 10.54 -20.42 11.21
C ILE A 53 9.42 -19.88 10.32
N ILE A 54 9.53 -20.02 8.99
CA ILE A 54 8.50 -19.53 8.05
C ILE A 54 7.14 -20.19 8.27
N GLN A 55 7.08 -21.41 8.82
CA GLN A 55 5.83 -22.08 9.17
C GLN A 55 4.95 -21.25 10.12
N ARG A 56 5.56 -20.42 10.97
CA ARG A 56 4.82 -19.52 11.88
C ARG A 56 4.12 -18.37 11.14
N PHE A 57 4.46 -18.14 9.88
CA PHE A 57 3.93 -17.09 9.03
C PHE A 57 3.04 -17.64 7.90
N SER A 58 2.62 -18.91 7.99
CA SER A 58 1.73 -19.54 6.99
C SER A 58 0.39 -18.83 6.80
N ASN A 59 -0.05 -18.08 7.80
CA ASN A 59 -1.30 -17.32 7.78
C ASN A 59 -1.13 -15.93 7.13
N SER A 60 0.07 -15.55 6.71
CA SER A 60 0.26 -14.34 5.91
C SER A 60 -0.14 -14.62 4.45
N ASN A 61 -0.74 -13.63 3.78
CA ASN A 61 -1.15 -13.73 2.36
C ASN A 61 0.04 -13.64 1.39
N GLU A 62 1.26 -13.90 1.87
CA GLU A 62 2.50 -13.74 1.12
C GLU A 62 3.00 -15.07 0.56
N ASN A 63 3.78 -15.00 -0.52
CA ASN A 63 4.36 -16.18 -1.13
C ASN A 63 5.41 -16.81 -0.20
N VAL A 64 5.29 -18.11 0.04
CA VAL A 64 6.23 -18.88 0.87
C VAL A 64 7.65 -18.83 0.33
N ASP A 65 7.81 -18.78 -1.01
CA ASP A 65 9.11 -18.62 -1.66
C ASP A 65 9.78 -17.29 -1.24
N ASP A 66 9.03 -16.19 -1.20
CA ASP A 66 9.54 -14.88 -0.79
C ASP A 66 9.89 -14.85 0.71
N LEU A 67 9.01 -15.41 1.56
CA LEU A 67 9.29 -15.53 3.00
C LEU A 67 10.55 -16.35 3.28
N PHE A 68 10.79 -17.40 2.50
CA PHE A 68 11.99 -18.21 2.61
C PHE A 68 13.24 -17.43 2.22
N GLN A 69 13.21 -16.66 1.13
CA GLN A 69 14.34 -15.81 0.71
C GLN A 69 14.66 -14.74 1.75
N ILE A 70 13.64 -14.03 2.26
CA ILE A 70 13.80 -13.04 3.32
C ILE A 70 14.36 -13.70 4.60
N GLY A 71 13.87 -14.89 4.93
CA GLY A 71 14.41 -15.67 6.05
C GLY A 71 15.88 -16.04 5.87
N CYS A 72 16.31 -16.36 4.64
CA CYS A 72 17.71 -16.61 4.31
C CYS A 72 18.57 -15.35 4.45
N ILE A 73 18.06 -14.17 4.11
CA ILE A 73 18.73 -12.89 4.38
C ILE A 73 18.92 -12.69 5.89
N GLY A 74 17.90 -12.98 6.69
CA GLY A 74 18.02 -12.94 8.15
C GLY A 74 19.04 -13.93 8.71
N LEU A 75 19.13 -15.14 8.14
CA LEU A 75 20.14 -16.13 8.49
C LEU A 75 21.55 -15.62 8.16
N MET A 76 21.77 -15.06 6.96
CA MET A 76 23.08 -14.51 6.58
C MET A 76 23.53 -13.40 7.52
N LYS A 77 22.64 -12.46 7.85
CA LYS A 77 22.94 -11.41 8.83
C LYS A 77 23.24 -11.97 10.22
N ALA A 78 22.55 -13.05 10.62
CA ALA A 78 22.82 -13.71 11.88
C ALA A 78 24.22 -14.34 11.88
N ILE A 79 24.65 -14.96 10.79
CA ILE A 79 26.01 -15.53 10.65
C ILE A 79 27.06 -14.42 10.72
N ASP A 80 26.83 -13.32 10.00
CA ASP A 80 27.82 -12.23 9.89
C ASP A 80 28.02 -11.47 11.23
N ASN A 81 27.05 -11.52 12.15
CA ASN A 81 27.09 -10.77 13.42
C ASN A 81 27.09 -11.65 14.67
N PHE A 82 27.18 -12.98 14.54
CA PHE A 82 27.17 -13.87 15.69
C PHE A 82 28.52 -13.89 16.40
N ASP A 83 28.50 -13.64 17.71
CA ASP A 83 29.67 -13.67 18.57
C ASP A 83 29.81 -15.03 19.26
N ILE A 84 30.88 -15.76 18.93
CA ILE A 84 31.16 -17.09 19.48
C ILE A 84 31.65 -17.06 20.93
N THR A 85 32.10 -15.89 21.43
CA THR A 85 32.53 -15.75 22.83
C THR A 85 31.35 -15.81 23.79
N GLN A 86 30.14 -15.56 23.29
CA GLN A 86 28.92 -15.75 24.04
C GLN A 86 28.59 -17.24 24.10
N ASN A 87 28.48 -17.80 25.31
CA ASN A 87 28.22 -19.22 25.55
C ASN A 87 26.77 -19.62 25.27
N VAL A 88 26.29 -19.35 24.04
CA VAL A 88 24.94 -19.60 23.56
C VAL A 88 24.99 -20.30 22.21
N LYS A 89 23.97 -21.10 21.91
CA LYS A 89 23.85 -21.74 20.60
C LYS A 89 23.56 -20.69 19.52
N PHE A 90 24.14 -20.86 18.33
CA PHE A 90 23.85 -20.00 17.17
C PHE A 90 22.35 -19.83 16.90
N SER A 91 21.56 -20.91 17.03
CA SER A 91 20.11 -20.87 16.85
C SER A 91 19.40 -19.88 17.78
N THR A 92 19.92 -19.67 18.99
CA THR A 92 19.38 -18.73 19.97
C THR A 92 19.45 -17.29 19.45
N TYR A 93 20.52 -16.94 18.75
CA TYR A 93 20.69 -15.63 18.12
C TYR A 93 19.99 -15.52 16.75
N ALA A 94 20.10 -16.57 15.94
CA ALA A 94 19.57 -16.56 14.58
C ALA A 94 18.03 -16.50 14.52
N VAL A 95 17.33 -17.19 15.43
CA VAL A 95 15.86 -17.25 15.39
C VAL A 95 15.21 -15.86 15.53
N PRO A 96 15.52 -15.02 16.55
CA PRO A 96 15.01 -13.66 16.63
C PRO A 96 15.36 -12.81 15.40
N MET A 97 16.58 -12.95 14.86
CA MET A 97 17.04 -12.19 13.70
C MET A 97 16.22 -12.52 12.44
N ILE A 98 16.02 -13.81 12.16
CA ILE A 98 15.21 -14.28 11.03
C ILE A 98 13.76 -13.83 11.17
N ILE A 99 13.16 -13.99 12.36
CA ILE A 99 11.79 -13.53 12.65
C ILE A 99 11.67 -12.01 12.45
N GLY A 100 12.65 -11.24 12.90
CA GLY A 100 12.68 -9.79 12.76
C GLY A 100 12.71 -9.34 11.30
N GLU A 101 13.53 -9.99 10.47
CA GLU A 101 13.61 -9.69 9.04
C GLU A 101 12.33 -10.05 8.29
N ILE A 102 11.72 -11.20 8.60
CA ILE A 102 10.42 -11.60 8.03
C ILE A 102 9.32 -10.60 8.44
N ARG A 103 9.22 -10.27 9.73
CA ARG A 103 8.25 -9.27 10.21
C ARG A 103 8.47 -7.90 9.57
N ARG A 104 9.72 -7.51 9.33
CA ARG A 104 10.05 -6.26 8.64
C ARG A 104 9.54 -6.28 7.20
N TYR A 105 9.77 -7.36 6.46
CA TYR A 105 9.26 -7.54 5.10
C TYR A 105 7.72 -7.46 5.06
N LEU A 106 7.04 -8.25 5.90
CA LEU A 106 5.57 -8.25 5.99
C LEU A 106 4.97 -6.88 6.36
N ARG A 107 5.73 -6.05 7.06
CA ARG A 107 5.28 -4.70 7.41
C ARG A 107 5.43 -3.72 6.25
N ASP A 108 6.54 -3.84 5.51
CA ASP A 108 6.94 -2.88 4.50
C ASP A 108 6.33 -3.22 3.11
N ASN A 109 5.92 -4.48 2.88
CA ASN A 109 5.33 -4.98 1.64
C ASN A 109 3.78 -5.02 1.65
N ASN A 110 3.14 -3.87 1.87
CA ASN A 110 1.68 -3.74 1.72
C ASN A 110 1.34 -2.95 0.45
N ALA A 111 0.16 -3.18 -0.12
CA ALA A 111 -0.35 -2.44 -1.29
C ALA A 111 -0.33 -0.91 -1.07
N ILE A 112 -0.53 -0.48 0.18
CA ILE A 112 -0.41 0.91 0.60
C ILE A 112 0.69 0.99 1.66
N ARG A 113 1.66 1.87 1.42
CA ARG A 113 2.76 2.09 2.36
C ARG A 113 2.31 3.00 3.50
N VAL A 114 2.28 2.45 4.72
CA VAL A 114 1.89 3.16 5.94
C VAL A 114 3.14 3.53 6.75
N SER A 115 3.13 4.69 7.41
CA SER A 115 4.23 5.12 8.27
C SER A 115 4.37 4.19 9.50
N ARG A 116 5.60 4.07 10.03
CA ARG A 116 5.87 3.20 11.20
C ARG A 116 5.12 3.67 12.44
N SER A 117 5.16 4.97 12.73
CA SER A 117 4.46 5.56 13.88
C SER A 117 2.97 5.21 13.87
N LEU A 118 2.34 5.30 12.70
CA LEU A 118 0.91 5.03 12.56
C LEU A 118 0.58 3.54 12.74
N ARG A 119 1.40 2.63 12.19
CA ARG A 119 1.25 1.18 12.45
C ARG A 119 1.47 0.83 13.91
N ASP A 120 2.47 1.42 14.56
CA ASP A 120 2.76 1.16 15.97
C ASP A 120 1.59 1.61 16.85
N THR A 121 1.00 2.78 16.57
CA THR A 121 -0.23 3.23 17.23
C THR A 121 -1.40 2.28 17.00
N ALA A 122 -1.60 1.83 15.75
CA ALA A 122 -2.68 0.89 15.43
C ALA A 122 -2.51 -0.46 16.15
N TYR A 123 -1.29 -1.01 16.19
CA TYR A 123 -1.02 -2.26 16.92
C TYR A 123 -1.19 -2.10 18.42
N LYS A 124 -0.76 -0.98 19.01
CA LYS A 124 -1.03 -0.69 20.44
C LYS A 124 -2.52 -0.65 20.72
N ALA A 125 -3.31 -0.01 19.85
CA ALA A 125 -4.76 0.03 19.97
C ALA A 125 -5.40 -1.37 19.84
N ILE A 126 -4.93 -2.21 18.93
CA ILE A 126 -5.40 -3.60 18.79
C ILE A 126 -5.08 -4.42 20.05
N TYR A 127 -3.84 -4.37 20.55
CA TYR A 127 -3.46 -5.09 21.76
C TYR A 127 -4.24 -4.61 22.99
N ALA A 128 -4.46 -3.30 23.11
CA ALA A 128 -5.30 -2.74 24.17
C ALA A 128 -6.76 -3.18 24.04
N LYS A 129 -7.31 -3.20 22.81
CA LYS A 129 -8.64 -3.76 22.53
C LYS A 129 -8.73 -5.21 23.03
N GLU A 130 -7.79 -6.07 22.64
CA GLU A 130 -7.77 -7.49 23.06
C GLU A 130 -7.66 -7.64 24.59
N ALA A 131 -6.82 -6.85 25.24
CA ALA A 131 -6.65 -6.87 26.69
C ALA A 131 -7.95 -6.44 27.42
N LEU A 132 -8.61 -5.38 26.95
CA LEU A 132 -9.87 -4.89 27.51
C LEU A 132 -11.03 -5.87 27.28
N VAL A 133 -11.11 -6.48 26.08
CA VAL A 133 -12.10 -7.55 25.80
C VAL A 133 -11.94 -8.70 26.78
N LYS A 134 -10.69 -9.13 27.03
CA LYS A 134 -10.42 -10.23 27.97
C LYS A 134 -10.75 -9.88 29.42
N LYS A 135 -10.60 -8.61 29.81
CA LYS A 135 -10.85 -8.14 31.17
C LYS A 135 -12.34 -7.89 31.45
N ASN A 136 -13.04 -7.30 30.49
CA ASN A 136 -14.40 -6.80 30.68
C ASN A 136 -15.47 -7.69 30.03
N GLU A 137 -15.06 -8.74 29.32
CA GLU A 137 -15.92 -9.67 28.55
C GLU A 137 -16.88 -8.95 27.58
N LYS A 138 -16.48 -7.75 27.13
CA LYS A 138 -17.26 -6.87 26.27
C LYS A 138 -16.33 -6.13 25.31
N GLU A 139 -16.82 -5.83 24.11
CA GLU A 139 -16.07 -4.97 23.18
C GLU A 139 -15.91 -3.56 23.76
N PRO A 140 -14.66 -3.06 23.90
CA PRO A 140 -14.41 -1.70 24.37
C PRO A 140 -14.72 -0.68 23.29
N THR A 141 -15.11 0.50 23.74
CA THR A 141 -15.24 1.71 22.93
C THR A 141 -13.87 2.29 22.59
N ILE A 142 -13.81 3.11 21.55
CA ILE A 142 -12.58 3.81 21.15
C ILE A 142 -12.09 4.72 22.28
N SER A 143 -13.00 5.32 23.06
CA SER A 143 -12.66 6.15 24.22
C SER A 143 -11.95 5.35 25.32
N GLU A 144 -12.42 4.15 25.63
CA GLU A 144 -11.78 3.27 26.63
C GLU A 144 -10.39 2.82 26.16
N ILE A 145 -10.23 2.52 24.87
CA ILE A 145 -8.93 2.21 24.28
C ILE A 145 -8.00 3.42 24.38
N ALA A 146 -8.50 4.63 24.09
CA ALA A 146 -7.75 5.88 24.17
C ALA A 146 -7.24 6.17 25.58
N GLU A 147 -8.08 5.95 26.59
CA GLU A 147 -7.72 6.09 28.00
C GLU A 147 -6.64 5.08 28.43
N GLU A 148 -6.72 3.83 27.96
CA GLU A 148 -5.75 2.78 28.29
C GLU A 148 -4.36 3.06 27.67
N ILE A 149 -4.30 3.53 26.42
CA ILE A 149 -3.02 3.71 25.70
C ILE A 149 -2.47 5.15 25.78
N GLY A 150 -3.27 6.12 26.23
CA GLY A 150 -2.89 7.53 26.35
C GLY A 150 -2.72 8.26 25.01
N ILE A 151 -3.48 7.87 23.98
CA ILE A 151 -3.47 8.49 22.63
C ILE A 151 -4.86 9.03 22.33
N SER A 152 -4.97 10.11 21.54
CA SER A 152 -6.26 10.70 21.18
C SER A 152 -7.13 9.70 20.40
N LYS A 153 -8.47 9.79 20.57
CA LYS A 153 -9.42 8.94 19.86
C LYS A 153 -9.31 9.15 18.34
N GLU A 154 -9.04 10.39 17.91
CA GLU A 154 -8.89 10.77 16.50
C GLU A 154 -7.67 10.07 15.87
N ASP A 155 -6.53 10.10 16.56
CA ASP A 155 -5.31 9.45 16.08
C ASP A 155 -5.46 7.92 16.06
N ILE A 156 -6.20 7.35 17.02
CA ILE A 156 -6.49 5.91 17.04
C ILE A 156 -7.36 5.51 15.85
N VAL A 157 -8.43 6.25 15.58
CA VAL A 157 -9.31 6.00 14.42
C VAL A 157 -8.51 6.10 13.13
N TYR A 158 -7.71 7.16 12.99
CA TYR A 158 -6.88 7.37 11.81
C TYR A 158 -5.85 6.25 11.64
N ALA A 159 -5.24 5.78 12.73
CA ALA A 159 -4.27 4.69 12.69
C ALA A 159 -4.90 3.35 12.34
N LEU A 160 -6.07 3.03 12.89
CA LEU A 160 -6.80 1.80 12.59
C LEU A 160 -7.31 1.78 11.14
N ASP A 161 -7.76 2.92 10.62
CA ASP A 161 -8.16 3.07 9.23
C ASP A 161 -6.98 2.86 8.27
N ALA A 162 -5.83 3.47 8.58
CA ALA A 162 -4.66 3.39 7.72
C ALA A 162 -4.06 1.98 7.56
N ILE A 163 -4.27 1.08 8.53
CA ILE A 163 -3.78 -0.31 8.43
C ILE A 163 -4.77 -1.26 7.74
N GLN A 164 -5.97 -0.79 7.35
CA GLN A 164 -6.93 -1.61 6.64
C GLN A 164 -6.36 -2.08 5.30
N SER A 165 -6.60 -3.35 4.98
CA SER A 165 -6.19 -3.91 3.68
C SER A 165 -7.25 -3.58 2.64
N PRO A 166 -6.86 -3.10 1.45
CA PRO A 166 -7.82 -2.84 0.37
C PRO A 166 -8.48 -4.15 -0.09
N VAL A 167 -9.75 -4.04 -0.50
CA VAL A 167 -10.48 -5.11 -1.17
C VAL A 167 -10.18 -5.11 -2.67
N SER A 168 -10.26 -6.27 -3.32
CA SER A 168 -10.02 -6.35 -4.76
C SER A 168 -11.27 -5.93 -5.52
N LEU A 169 -11.11 -5.11 -6.56
CA LEU A 169 -12.22 -4.76 -7.45
C LEU A 169 -12.81 -5.98 -8.17
N TYR A 170 -12.04 -7.06 -8.28
CA TYR A 170 -12.46 -8.34 -8.87
C TYR A 170 -13.03 -9.32 -7.85
N ASP A 171 -13.25 -8.90 -6.60
CA ASP A 171 -13.96 -9.73 -5.64
C ASP A 171 -15.45 -9.80 -6.04
N PRO A 172 -16.05 -11.01 -6.13
CA PRO A 172 -17.46 -11.15 -6.47
C PRO A 172 -18.33 -10.76 -5.27
N VAL A 173 -19.31 -9.89 -5.51
CA VAL A 173 -20.31 -9.45 -4.53
C VAL A 173 -21.54 -10.38 -4.55
N TYR A 174 -21.91 -10.88 -5.73
CA TYR A 174 -23.04 -11.77 -5.91
C TYR A 174 -22.79 -12.77 -7.03
N VAL A 175 -23.13 -14.05 -6.79
CA VAL A 175 -22.88 -15.17 -7.70
C VAL A 175 -24.13 -16.07 -7.73
N GLU A 176 -25.15 -15.70 -8.48
CA GLU A 176 -26.24 -16.64 -8.82
C GLU A 176 -26.63 -16.57 -10.30
N GLY A 177 -26.76 -17.74 -10.92
CA GLY A 177 -27.50 -17.96 -12.17
C GLY A 177 -26.90 -17.39 -13.47
N GLY A 178 -25.76 -16.69 -13.42
CA GLY A 178 -25.14 -16.06 -14.59
C GLY A 178 -23.74 -15.50 -14.30
N ASP A 179 -23.39 -14.39 -14.96
CA ASP A 179 -22.13 -13.68 -14.74
C ASP A 179 -22.05 -13.13 -13.30
N ALA A 180 -20.90 -13.30 -12.66
CA ALA A 180 -20.66 -12.81 -11.31
C ALA A 180 -20.63 -11.27 -11.31
N LEU A 181 -21.34 -10.67 -10.35
CA LEU A 181 -21.26 -9.23 -10.13
C LEU A 181 -20.03 -8.92 -9.28
N TYR A 182 -19.12 -8.11 -9.78
CA TYR A 182 -17.89 -7.75 -9.08
C TYR A 182 -18.01 -6.41 -8.37
N ILE A 183 -17.10 -6.13 -7.42
CA ILE A 183 -17.02 -4.81 -6.78
C ILE A 183 -16.82 -3.72 -7.83
N MET A 184 -16.02 -3.97 -8.87
CA MET A 184 -15.77 -3.02 -9.97
C MET A 184 -17.06 -2.53 -10.64
N ASP A 185 -18.06 -3.40 -10.77
CA ASP A 185 -19.32 -3.07 -11.44
C ASP A 185 -20.20 -2.13 -10.61
N GLN A 186 -19.96 -2.05 -9.30
CA GLN A 186 -20.71 -1.18 -8.39
C GLN A 186 -20.05 0.17 -8.13
N VAL A 187 -18.78 0.32 -8.51
CA VAL A 187 -18.06 1.58 -8.32
C VAL A 187 -18.53 2.60 -9.36
N SER A 188 -19.18 3.67 -8.90
CA SER A 188 -19.64 4.75 -9.78
C SER A 188 -18.49 5.61 -10.30
N ASP A 189 -18.50 5.90 -11.60
CA ASP A 189 -17.65 6.94 -12.18
C ASP A 189 -18.24 8.33 -11.88
N LYS A 190 -17.47 9.17 -11.20
CA LYS A 190 -17.87 10.55 -10.87
C LYS A 190 -17.44 11.56 -11.94
N LYS A 191 -16.59 11.17 -12.90
CA LYS A 191 -15.99 12.04 -13.91
C LYS A 191 -16.65 11.89 -15.28
N ASN A 192 -16.91 10.67 -15.75
CA ASN A 192 -17.65 10.45 -17.00
C ASN A 192 -19.13 10.25 -16.71
N LYS A 193 -19.80 11.33 -16.33
CA LYS A 193 -21.26 11.34 -16.27
C LYS A 193 -21.82 11.75 -17.62
N GLU A 194 -22.92 11.12 -18.03
CA GLU A 194 -23.71 11.55 -19.20
C GLU A 194 -24.15 13.01 -19.07
N GLU A 195 -24.37 13.50 -17.85
CA GLU A 195 -24.63 14.92 -17.55
C GLU A 195 -23.54 15.84 -18.11
N ASN A 196 -22.24 15.48 -17.94
CA ASN A 196 -21.14 16.30 -18.46
C ASN A 196 -21.16 16.35 -19.99
N TRP A 197 -21.59 15.27 -20.66
CA TRP A 197 -21.73 15.25 -22.11
C TRP A 197 -22.84 16.17 -22.58
N ILE A 198 -23.98 16.19 -21.87
CA ILE A 198 -25.09 17.10 -22.18
C ILE A 198 -24.64 18.55 -22.00
N GLU A 199 -23.96 18.86 -20.89
CA GLU A 199 -23.42 20.20 -20.63
C GLU A 199 -22.42 20.64 -21.73
N GLU A 200 -21.50 19.76 -22.13
CA GLU A 200 -20.53 20.07 -23.21
C GLU A 200 -21.21 20.31 -24.56
N ILE A 201 -22.21 19.50 -24.91
CA ILE A 201 -22.98 19.65 -26.16
C ILE A 201 -23.77 20.96 -26.12
N SER A 202 -24.51 21.23 -25.04
CA SER A 202 -25.26 22.48 -24.88
C SER A 202 -24.34 23.71 -24.90
N LEU A 203 -23.16 23.63 -24.28
CA LEU A 203 -22.18 24.70 -24.31
C LEU A 203 -21.64 24.94 -25.73
N LYS A 204 -21.36 23.87 -26.48
CA LYS A 204 -20.91 23.96 -27.87
C LYS A 204 -21.96 24.60 -28.77
N GLU A 205 -23.23 24.18 -28.66
CA GLU A 205 -24.33 24.80 -29.40
C GLU A 205 -24.51 26.27 -29.03
N ALA A 206 -24.43 26.61 -27.74
CA ALA A 206 -24.50 27.99 -27.26
C ALA A 206 -23.36 28.86 -27.83
N MET A 207 -22.15 28.30 -27.94
CA MET A 207 -21.00 28.97 -28.56
C MET A 207 -21.22 29.21 -30.07
N ASP A 208 -21.78 28.25 -30.80
CA ASP A 208 -22.05 28.36 -32.23
C ASP A 208 -23.11 29.42 -32.58
N LYS A 209 -23.96 29.81 -31.62
CA LYS A 209 -24.96 30.90 -31.79
C LYS A 209 -24.40 32.29 -31.55
N LEU A 210 -23.18 32.41 -31.05
CA LEU A 210 -22.54 33.72 -30.84
C LEU A 210 -22.09 34.32 -32.17
N SER A 211 -22.10 35.65 -32.25
CA SER A 211 -21.44 36.32 -33.36
C SER A 211 -19.94 36.03 -33.34
N ALA A 212 -19.26 36.06 -34.50
CA ALA A 212 -17.81 35.79 -34.59
C ALA A 212 -16.97 36.65 -33.61
N ARG A 213 -17.43 37.87 -33.32
CA ARG A 213 -16.78 38.79 -32.39
C ARG A 213 -17.00 38.38 -30.92
N GLU A 214 -18.23 38.00 -30.55
CA GLU A 214 -18.55 37.49 -29.21
C GLU A 214 -17.87 36.15 -28.95
N HIS A 215 -17.88 35.23 -29.93
CA HIS A 215 -17.19 33.95 -29.86
C HIS A 215 -15.68 34.14 -29.60
N ASN A 216 -15.04 35.05 -30.33
CA ASN A 216 -13.61 35.34 -30.13
C ASN A 216 -13.34 35.92 -28.72
N ILE A 217 -14.20 36.82 -28.23
CA ILE A 217 -14.07 37.37 -26.87
C ILE A 217 -14.20 36.25 -25.83
N ILE A 218 -15.21 35.37 -25.92
CA ILE A 218 -15.38 34.25 -24.99
C ILE A 218 -14.20 33.28 -25.05
N LYS A 219 -13.68 32.98 -26.25
CA LYS A 219 -12.48 32.15 -26.41
C LYS A 219 -11.27 32.74 -25.68
N LEU A 220 -10.95 34.02 -25.93
CA LEU A 220 -9.80 34.68 -25.30
C LEU A 220 -9.95 34.76 -23.77
N ARG A 221 -11.17 34.96 -23.27
CA ARG A 221 -11.46 35.13 -21.84
C ARG A 221 -11.44 33.82 -21.06
N PHE A 222 -12.07 32.78 -21.59
CA PHE A 222 -12.32 31.54 -20.84
C PHE A 222 -11.47 30.35 -21.29
N PHE A 223 -10.98 30.33 -22.54
CA PHE A 223 -10.09 29.26 -23.03
C PHE A 223 -8.61 29.67 -22.98
N GLU A 224 -8.30 30.95 -23.23
CA GLU A 224 -6.91 31.46 -23.16
C GLU A 224 -6.60 32.21 -21.85
N GLY A 225 -7.61 32.45 -21.00
CA GLY A 225 -7.43 33.06 -19.68
C GLY A 225 -7.06 34.54 -19.67
N LYS A 226 -7.25 35.27 -20.79
CA LYS A 226 -6.90 36.69 -20.87
C LYS A 226 -7.85 37.58 -20.08
N THR A 227 -7.32 38.67 -19.52
CA THR A 227 -8.10 39.72 -18.86
C THR A 227 -8.89 40.55 -19.88
N GLN A 228 -9.97 41.21 -19.46
CA GLN A 228 -10.75 42.08 -20.35
C GLN A 228 -9.90 43.22 -20.95
N MET A 229 -8.86 43.67 -20.22
CA MET A 229 -7.93 44.68 -20.69
C MET A 229 -7.00 44.15 -21.78
N GLU A 230 -6.54 42.91 -21.67
CA GLU A 230 -5.71 42.27 -22.70
C GLU A 230 -6.51 42.00 -23.96
N VAL A 231 -7.75 41.50 -23.81
CA VAL A 231 -8.68 41.31 -24.93
C VAL A 231 -9.03 42.64 -25.61
N ALA A 232 -9.22 43.71 -24.83
CA ALA A 232 -9.47 45.06 -25.34
C ALA A 232 -8.32 45.58 -26.22
N LYS A 233 -7.07 45.34 -25.78
CA LYS A 233 -5.87 45.70 -26.55
C LYS A 233 -5.76 44.88 -27.84
N GLU A 234 -6.06 43.58 -27.79
CA GLU A 234 -5.94 42.68 -28.93
C GLU A 234 -7.00 42.93 -30.01
N ILE A 235 -8.23 43.29 -29.61
CA ILE A 235 -9.37 43.53 -30.51
C ILE A 235 -9.53 45.06 -30.82
N ASN A 236 -8.62 45.91 -30.34
CA ASN A 236 -8.63 47.37 -30.53
C ASN A 236 -9.97 48.05 -30.15
N ILE A 237 -10.49 47.72 -28.95
CA ILE A 237 -11.70 48.33 -28.38
C ILE A 237 -11.50 48.72 -26.92
N SER A 238 -12.43 49.48 -26.34
CA SER A 238 -12.34 49.80 -24.91
C SER A 238 -12.69 48.60 -24.03
N GLN A 239 -12.10 48.53 -22.83
CA GLN A 239 -12.43 47.48 -21.85
C GLN A 239 -13.92 47.49 -21.48
N ALA A 240 -14.55 48.68 -21.41
CA ALA A 240 -15.99 48.80 -21.19
C ALA A 240 -16.82 48.18 -22.32
N GLN A 241 -16.35 48.26 -23.58
CA GLN A 241 -16.99 47.58 -24.71
C GLN A 241 -16.81 46.07 -24.65
N VAL A 242 -15.62 45.56 -24.29
CA VAL A 242 -15.39 44.12 -24.06
C VAL A 242 -16.33 43.60 -22.97
N SER A 243 -16.45 44.31 -21.85
CA SER A 243 -17.34 43.95 -20.75
C SER A 243 -18.81 43.85 -21.19
N ARG A 244 -19.28 44.79 -22.01
CA ARG A 244 -20.66 44.76 -22.56
C ARG A 244 -20.87 43.59 -23.51
N LEU A 245 -19.92 43.33 -24.41
CA LEU A 245 -19.99 42.23 -25.37
C LEU A 245 -19.90 40.86 -24.68
N GLU A 246 -19.04 40.72 -23.67
CA GLU A 246 -18.95 39.51 -22.84
C GLU A 246 -20.27 39.26 -22.10
N LYS A 247 -20.86 40.29 -21.50
CA LYS A 247 -22.15 40.16 -20.81
C LYS A 247 -23.30 39.83 -21.78
N SER A 248 -23.28 40.40 -22.98
CA SER A 248 -24.22 40.07 -24.06
C SER A 248 -24.08 38.60 -24.48
N ALA A 249 -22.85 38.17 -24.76
CA ALA A 249 -22.53 36.81 -25.15
C ALA A 249 -22.97 35.80 -24.09
N LEU A 250 -22.63 36.00 -22.83
CA LEU A 250 -23.04 35.13 -21.73
C LEU A 250 -24.57 35.08 -21.55
N LYS A 251 -25.26 36.21 -21.73
CA LYS A 251 -26.72 36.26 -21.67
C LYS A 251 -27.34 35.47 -22.84
N ASN A 252 -26.79 35.59 -24.04
CA ASN A 252 -27.24 34.84 -25.20
C ASN A 252 -26.98 33.34 -25.00
N MET A 253 -25.78 32.94 -24.58
CA MET A 253 -25.45 31.54 -24.30
C MET A 253 -26.40 30.93 -23.28
N LYS A 254 -26.74 31.66 -22.21
CA LYS A 254 -27.66 31.17 -21.16
C LYS A 254 -29.05 30.81 -21.68
N ASN A 255 -29.52 31.41 -22.78
CA ASN A 255 -30.82 31.06 -23.37
C ASN A 255 -30.81 29.71 -24.10
N TYR A 256 -29.63 29.14 -24.36
CA TYR A 256 -29.42 27.89 -25.09
C TYR A 256 -28.83 26.77 -24.23
N LEU A 257 -28.50 27.06 -22.97
CA LEU A 257 -28.09 26.05 -22.01
C LEU A 257 -29.35 25.37 -21.43
N VAL A 258 -29.31 24.04 -21.34
CA VAL A 258 -30.35 23.20 -20.71
C VAL A 258 -30.22 23.24 -19.20
#